data_AF-A0A6G1Z2N4-F1
#
_entry.id   AF-A0A6G1Z2N4-F1
#
_cell.length_a   1.000
_cell.length_b   1.000
_cell.length_c   1.000
_cell.angle_alpha   90.00
_cell.angle_beta   90.00
_cell.angle_gamma   90.00
#
_symmetry.space_group_name_H-M   'P 1'
#
loop_
_entity.id
_entity.type
_entity.pdbx_description
1 polymer ?
#
loop_
_entity_poly.entity_id
_entity_poly.type
_entity_poly.pdbx_seq_one_letter_code
_entity_poly.pdbx_strand_id
1 'polypeptide(L)' 'MAPDSDAEFPADPEKVALLREIADDVYGESSESRQVSAILYRVSDLYDPDGDTSPEEIYLNVRHIMDIKAQGGLDR' A
#
# COMPACT_ATOMS: atom_id res chain seq x y z
N MET A 1 -12.06 4.10 -16.94
CA MET A 1 -12.02 5.20 -15.96
C MET A 1 -12.46 4.56 -14.66
N ALA A 2 -11.52 4.35 -13.72
CA ALA A 2 -11.93 3.94 -12.38
C ALA A 2 -12.89 5.02 -11.86
N PRO A 3 -13.97 4.67 -11.15
CA PRO A 3 -14.84 5.69 -10.59
C PRO A 3 -13.96 6.63 -9.75
N ASP A 4 -14.10 7.94 -9.98
CA ASP A 4 -13.56 8.96 -9.10
C ASP A 4 -13.95 8.53 -7.68
N SER A 5 -12.96 8.03 -6.96
CA SER A 5 -13.19 7.57 -5.60
C SER A 5 -13.17 8.85 -4.78
N ASP A 6 -14.31 9.53 -4.69
CA ASP A 6 -14.63 10.56 -3.68
C ASP A 6 -14.60 9.97 -2.25
N ALA A 7 -13.70 9.02 -2.01
CA ALA A 7 -13.43 8.47 -0.71
C ALA A 7 -12.61 9.51 0.05
N GLU A 8 -13.27 10.21 0.97
CA GLU A 8 -12.59 11.04 1.94
C GLU A 8 -11.88 10.13 2.96
N PHE A 9 -10.60 10.40 3.19
CA PHE A 9 -9.79 9.73 4.21
C PHE A 9 -9.52 10.74 5.34
N PRO A 10 -10.46 10.90 6.30
CA PRO A 10 -10.22 11.78 7.44
C PRO A 10 -9.05 11.25 8.26
N ALA A 11 -8.28 12.17 8.86
CA ALA A 11 -7.17 11.82 9.74
C ALA A 11 -7.67 10.91 10.87
N ASP A 12 -7.03 9.74 11.02
CA ASP A 12 -7.45 8.69 11.93
C ASP A 12 -6.21 7.97 12.50
N PRO A 13 -5.61 8.51 13.59
CA PRO A 13 -4.37 7.97 14.14
C PRO A 13 -4.54 6.55 14.69
N GLU A 14 -5.74 6.16 15.12
CA GLU A 14 -6.02 4.79 15.57
C GLU A 14 -5.96 3.81 14.39
N LYS A 15 -6.53 4.19 13.24
CA LYS A 15 -6.46 3.38 12.02
C LYS A 15 -5.05 3.33 11.45
N VAL A 16 -4.29 4.42 11.50
CA VAL A 16 -2.86 4.44 11.13
C VAL A 16 -2.10 3.42 11.98
N ALA A 17 -2.23 3.49 13.31
CA ALA A 17 -1.54 2.59 14.22
C ALA A 17 -1.91 1.12 13.97
N LEU A 18 -3.20 0.83 13.82
CA LEU A 18 -3.68 -0.53 13.55
C LEU A 18 -3.15 -1.10 12.22
N LEU A 19 -3.17 -0.29 11.14
CA LEU A 19 -2.67 -0.74 9.84
C LEU A 19 -1.16 -1.00 9.88
N ARG A 20 -0.40 -0.17 10.61
CA ARG A 20 1.05 -0.34 10.79
C ARG A 20 1.37 -1.55 11.67
N GLU A 21 0.62 -1.80 12.73
CA GLU A 21 0.72 -3.02 13.55
C GLU A 21 0.51 -4.29 12.70
N ILE A 22 -0.56 -4.33 11.90
CA ILE A 22 -0.81 -5.46 11.00
C ILE A 22 0.28 -5.56 9.94
N ALA A 23 0.80 -4.44 9.43
CA ALA A 23 1.88 -4.44 8.46
C ALA A 23 3.17 -5.07 9.04
N ASP A 24 3.47 -4.80 10.31
CA ASP A 24 4.60 -5.37 11.02
C ASP A 24 4.40 -6.88 11.27
N ASP A 25 3.20 -7.30 11.67
CA ASP A 25 2.86 -8.72 11.88
C ASP A 25 2.94 -9.56 10.59
N VAL A 26 2.56 -8.96 9.47
CA VAL A 26 2.61 -9.61 8.14
C VAL A 26 4.04 -9.65 7.59
N TYR A 27 4.96 -8.80 8.08
CA TYR A 27 6.31 -8.72 7.56
C TYR A 27 7.10 -10.02 7.80
N GLY A 28 7.48 -10.70 6.72
CA GLY A 28 8.20 -11.97 6.76
C GLY A 28 9.37 -12.05 5.77
N GLU A 29 9.87 -13.28 5.56
CA GLU A 29 11.03 -13.50 4.69
C GLU A 29 10.68 -13.58 3.20
N SER A 30 9.41 -13.84 2.85
CA SER A 30 8.99 -13.95 1.46
C SER A 30 8.83 -12.59 0.79
N SER A 31 9.05 -12.53 -0.53
CA SER A 31 8.85 -11.31 -1.31
C SER A 31 7.39 -10.80 -1.23
N GLU A 32 6.46 -11.75 -1.11
CA GLU A 32 5.02 -11.54 -1.02
C GLU A 32 4.65 -10.91 0.33
N SER A 33 5.17 -11.44 1.44
CA SER A 33 4.91 -10.91 2.78
C SER A 33 5.38 -9.46 2.92
N ARG A 34 6.60 -9.16 2.43
CA ARG A 34 7.15 -7.80 2.39
C ARG A 34 6.33 -6.87 1.51
N GLN A 35 5.82 -7.37 0.37
CA GLN A 35 4.96 -6.58 -0.50
C GLN A 35 3.63 -6.23 0.18
N VAL A 36 2.98 -7.18 0.85
CA VAL A 36 1.71 -6.92 1.57
C VAL A 36 1.93 -5.93 2.70
N SER A 37 3.00 -6.11 3.47
CA SER A 37 3.40 -5.16 4.51
C SER A 37 3.58 -3.73 3.95
N ALA A 38 4.32 -3.58 2.85
CA ALA A 38 4.52 -2.28 2.21
C ALA A 38 3.21 -1.63 1.71
N ILE A 39 2.27 -2.43 1.20
CA ILE A 39 0.94 -1.93 0.78
C ILE A 39 0.16 -1.42 2.01
N LEU A 40 0.17 -2.16 3.12
CA LEU A 40 -0.52 -1.75 4.34
C LEU A 40 0.04 -0.45 4.92
N TYR A 41 1.37 -0.29 4.92
CA TYR A 41 2.01 0.98 5.27
C TYR A 41 1.52 2.13 4.39
N ARG A 42 1.51 1.94 3.07
CA ARG A 42 1.06 2.97 2.14
C ARG A 42 -0.44 3.29 2.28
N VAL A 43 -1.27 2.29 2.59
CA VAL A 43 -2.69 2.52 2.90
C VAL A 43 -2.85 3.26 4.23
N SER A 44 -1.98 3.03 5.21
CA SER A 44 -1.99 3.76 6.48
C SER A 44 -1.78 5.26 6.27
N ASP A 45 -0.92 5.63 5.33
CA ASP A 45 -0.60 7.04 5.04
C ASP A 45 -1.81 7.82 4.48
N LEU A 46 -2.86 7.14 3.96
CA LEU A 46 -4.11 7.81 3.59
C LEU A 46 -4.84 8.43 4.80
N TYR A 47 -4.62 7.89 5.99
CA TYR A 47 -5.24 8.35 7.24
C TYR A 47 -4.27 9.18 8.10
N ASP A 48 -3.03 9.35 7.64
CA ASP A 48 -2.00 10.15 8.30
C ASP A 48 -2.08 11.59 7.76
N PRO A 49 -2.28 12.62 8.61
CA PRO A 49 -2.34 14.01 8.15
C PRO A 49 -1.04 14.49 7.50
N ASP A 50 0.09 13.85 7.80
CA ASP A 50 1.39 14.12 7.19
C ASP A 50 1.73 13.14 6.04
N GLY A 51 0.80 12.22 5.73
CA GLY A 51 0.94 11.23 4.67
C GLY A 51 0.82 11.85 3.28
N ASP A 52 1.77 11.55 2.39
CA ASP A 52 1.78 12.01 1.01
C ASP A 52 1.51 10.83 0.06
N THR A 53 0.25 10.38 0.01
CA THR A 53 -0.16 9.37 -0.96
C THR A 53 -1.66 9.45 -1.29
N SER A 54 -2.04 8.80 -2.38
CA SER A 54 -3.42 8.67 -2.84
C SER A 54 -3.77 7.21 -3.20
N PRO A 55 -5.06 6.85 -3.21
CA PRO A 55 -5.51 5.53 -3.66
C PRO A 55 -5.04 5.18 -5.07
N GLU A 56 -5.00 6.17 -5.98
CA GLU A 56 -4.51 5.99 -7.35
C GLU A 56 -3.04 5.62 -7.37
N GLU A 57 -2.19 6.32 -6.61
CA GLU A 57 -0.76 6.01 -6.54
C GLU A 57 -0.49 4.63 -5.93
N ILE A 58 -1.27 4.25 -4.90
CA ILE A 58 -1.20 2.90 -4.32
C ILE A 58 -1.54 1.86 -5.40
N TYR A 59 -2.63 2.07 -6.14
CA TYR A 59 -3.04 1.16 -7.21
C TYR A 59 -1.97 1.05 -8.31
N LEU A 60 -1.46 2.19 -8.80
CA LEU A 60 -0.42 2.22 -9.84
C LEU A 60 0.85 1.52 -9.37
N ASN A 61 1.25 1.71 -8.11
CA ASN A 61 2.40 1.04 -7.53
C ASN A 61 2.22 -0.49 -7.48
N VAL A 62 1.08 -0.97 -6.97
CA VAL A 62 0.79 -2.41 -6.90
C VAL A 62 0.72 -3.03 -8.28
N ARG A 63 0.01 -2.39 -9.22
CA ARG A 63 -0.10 -2.85 -10.60
C ARG A 63 1.26 -2.97 -11.26
N HIS A 64 2.11 -1.96 -11.11
CA HIS A 64 3.46 -1.97 -11.68
C HIS A 64 4.31 -3.14 -11.15
N ILE A 65 4.26 -3.41 -9.84
CA ILE A 65 5.00 -4.54 -9.26
C ILE A 65 4.47 -5.88 -9.80
N MET A 66 3.15 -6.03 -9.94
CA MET A 66 2.55 -7.25 -10.51
C MET A 66 2.94 -7.44 -11.98
N ASP A 67 2.96 -6.35 -12.76
CA ASP A 67 3.38 -6.39 -14.17
C ASP A 67 4.86 -6.81 -14.31
N ILE A 68 5.74 -6.33 -13.43
CA ILE A 68 7.15 -6.75 -13.37
C ILE A 68 7.27 -8.23 -12.98
N LYS A 69 6.54 -8.69 -11.95
CA LYS A 69 6.55 -10.10 -11.52
C LYS A 69 6.05 -11.02 -12.64
N ALA A 70 5.00 -10.63 -13.36
CA ALA A 70 4.51 -11.37 -14.53
C ALA A 70 5.56 -11.43 -15.67
N GLN A 71 6.41 -10.41 -15.78
CA GLN A 71 7.53 -10.34 -16.70
C GLN A 71 8.82 -10.95 -16.12
N GLY A 72 8.74 -11.82 -15.12
CA GLY A 72 9.90 -12.58 -14.62
C GLY A 72 10.91 -11.78 -13.79
N GLY A 73 10.52 -10.61 -13.27
CA GLY A 73 11.37 -9.77 -12.42
C GLY A 73 12.12 -8.68 -13.16
N LEU A 74 12.88 -7.87 -12.42
CA LEU A 74 13.68 -6.75 -12.96
C LEU A 74 14.96 -7.20 -13.66
N ASP A 75 15.42 -8.44 -13.41
CA ASP A 75 16.72 -8.96 -13.83
C ASP A 75 16.66 -9.80 -15.13
N ARG A 76 15.84 -9.38 -16.09
CA ARG A 76 15.97 -9.87 -17.47
C ARG A 76 16.99 -9.06 -18.25
#